data_AF-A0A378LDE6-F1
#
_entry.id   AF-A0A378LDE6-F1
#
_cell.length_a   1.000
_cell.length_b   1.000
_cell.length_c   1.000
_cell.angle_alpha   90.00
_cell.angle_beta   90.00
_cell.angle_gamma   90.00
#
_symmetry.space_group_name_H-M   'P 1'
#
loop_
_entity.id
_entity.type
_entity.pdbx_description
1 polymer ?
#
loop_
_entity_poly.entity_id
_entity_poly.type
_entity_poly.pdbx_seq_one_letter_code
_entity_poly.pdbx_strand_id
1 'polypeptide(L)'
;MATSNNQFAELVKQLHKSPNDHALKQTVVQHLPKMVNLAQDNPMALFHLAHIYPPTSSQYKQTMRQAANLGCTNAMLVMVQILGNSNDAGDLKKAIHYLSMINKSEDSFIKGQAQLLVDESPQLAKAVQEQTRVKSNLNYGLAHRFFTARPEKEESLELGETASVKADF
;
A
#
# COMPACT_ATOMS: atom_id res chain seq x y z
N MET A 1 4.56 35.69 -14.50
CA MET A 1 5.30 34.50 -14.99
C MET A 1 4.76 33.25 -14.32
N ALA A 2 4.56 32.17 -15.06
CA ALA A 2 4.02 30.94 -14.50
C ALA A 2 5.12 30.16 -13.75
N THR A 3 5.06 30.09 -12.42
CA THR A 3 5.90 29.16 -11.66
C THR A 3 5.51 27.72 -11.95
N SER A 4 6.50 26.90 -12.31
CA SER A 4 6.34 25.46 -12.52
C SER A 4 6.44 24.71 -11.18
N ASN A 5 5.93 23.48 -11.16
CA ASN A 5 5.96 22.61 -9.98
C ASN A 5 7.38 22.48 -9.38
N ASN A 6 8.38 22.31 -10.23
CA ASN A 6 9.77 22.11 -9.82
C ASN A 6 10.38 23.40 -9.24
N GLN A 7 10.05 24.55 -9.83
CA GLN A 7 10.50 25.85 -9.30
C GLN A 7 9.96 26.09 -7.89
N PHE A 8 8.72 25.69 -7.61
CA PHE A 8 8.18 25.78 -6.27
C PHE A 8 8.91 24.86 -5.28
N ALA A 9 9.22 23.63 -5.68
CA ALA A 9 10.00 22.71 -4.85
C ALA A 9 11.38 23.27 -4.49
N GLU A 10 12.05 23.93 -5.44
CA GLU A 10 13.33 24.60 -5.21
C GLU A 10 13.20 25.76 -4.22
N LEU A 11 12.16 26.58 -4.35
CA LEU A 11 11.89 27.68 -3.42
C LEU A 11 11.66 27.16 -1.99
N VAL A 12 10.86 26.10 -1.83
CA VAL A 12 10.62 25.48 -0.51
C VAL A 12 11.91 24.88 0.05
N LYS A 13 12.73 24.24 -0.80
CA LYS A 13 14.04 23.70 -0.38
C LYS A 13 15.00 24.80 0.07
N GLN A 14 15.01 25.94 -0.61
CA GLN A 14 15.79 27.11 -0.20
C GLN A 14 15.27 27.67 1.14
N LEU A 15 13.94 27.70 1.33
CA LEU A 15 13.33 28.19 2.55
C LEU A 15 13.73 27.35 3.77
N HIS A 16 13.84 26.02 3.61
CA HIS A 16 14.35 25.15 4.67
C HIS A 16 15.83 25.39 5.01
N LYS A 17 16.64 25.84 4.05
CA LYS A 17 18.05 26.21 4.30
C LYS A 17 18.17 27.57 4.99
N SER A 18 17.30 28.51 4.63
CA SER A 18 17.31 29.88 5.12
C SER A 18 15.95 30.27 5.73
N PRO A 19 15.55 29.67 6.87
CA PRO A 19 14.21 29.86 7.43
C PRO A 19 13.94 31.27 7.97
N ASN A 20 14.96 32.12 8.06
CA ASN A 20 14.83 33.51 8.51
C ASN A 20 14.79 34.51 7.35
N ASP A 21 14.87 34.05 6.10
CA ASP A 21 14.75 34.92 4.93
C ASP A 21 13.27 35.31 4.71
N HIS A 22 12.95 36.56 5.02
CA HIS A 22 11.60 37.11 4.88
C HIS A 22 11.16 37.25 3.41
N ALA A 23 12.07 37.58 2.49
CA ALA A 23 11.76 37.73 1.08
C ALA A 23 11.41 36.38 0.44
N LEU A 24 12.15 35.34 0.83
CA LEU A 24 11.90 33.98 0.37
C LEU A 24 10.56 33.42 0.90
N LYS A 25 10.22 33.69 2.17
CA LYS A 25 8.89 33.36 2.72
C LYS A 25 7.78 34.02 1.92
N GLN A 26 7.91 35.31 1.62
CA GLN A 26 6.90 36.05 0.89
C GLN A 26 6.72 35.49 -0.52
N THR A 27 7.81 35.12 -1.19
CA THR A 27 7.79 34.49 -2.52
C THR A 27 7.07 33.13 -2.48
N VAL A 28 7.37 32.28 -1.49
CA VAL A 28 6.67 30.99 -1.32
C VAL A 28 5.17 31.20 -1.09
N VAL A 29 4.78 32.14 -0.22
CA VAL A 29 3.38 32.45 0.08
C VAL A 29 2.64 32.97 -1.17
N GLN A 30 3.28 33.79 -2.00
CA GLN A 30 2.69 34.28 -3.26
C GLN A 30 2.41 33.15 -4.26
N HIS A 31 3.23 32.11 -4.29
CA HIS A 31 3.06 30.97 -5.20
C HIS A 31 2.16 29.85 -4.66
N LEU A 32 1.87 29.87 -3.37
CA LEU A 32 1.11 28.82 -2.68
C LEU A 32 -0.30 28.59 -3.25
N PRO A 33 -1.12 29.63 -3.52
CA PRO A 33 -2.47 29.41 -4.09
C PRO A 33 -2.43 28.70 -5.44
N LYS A 34 -1.43 29.04 -6.27
CA LYS A 34 -1.24 28.40 -7.57
C LYS A 34 -0.85 26.93 -7.42
N MET A 35 0.04 26.61 -6.49
CA MET A 35 0.42 25.23 -6.22
C MET A 35 -0.73 24.41 -5.65
N VAL A 36 -1.56 25.00 -4.80
CA VAL A 36 -2.78 24.35 -4.29
C VAL A 36 -3.71 23.99 -5.45
N ASN A 37 -3.92 24.90 -6.41
CA ASN A 37 -4.73 24.62 -7.59
C ASN A 37 -4.11 23.51 -8.46
N LEU A 38 -2.79 23.54 -8.68
CA LEU A 38 -2.10 22.47 -9.44
C LEU A 38 -2.17 21.12 -8.74
N ALA A 39 -2.12 21.09 -7.40
CA ALA A 39 -2.14 19.88 -6.59
C ALA A 39 -3.50 19.15 -6.60
N GLN A 40 -4.56 19.77 -7.11
CA GLN A 40 -5.87 19.13 -7.23
C GLN A 40 -5.81 17.94 -8.20
N ASP A 41 -5.12 18.12 -9.34
CA ASP A 41 -5.06 17.12 -10.42
C ASP A 41 -3.65 16.54 -10.61
N ASN A 42 -2.62 17.14 -10.01
CA ASN A 42 -1.24 16.69 -10.15
C ASN A 42 -0.67 16.11 -8.83
N PRO A 43 -0.46 14.79 -8.75
CA PRO A 43 0.04 14.14 -7.53
C PRO A 43 1.47 14.55 -7.18
N MET A 44 2.28 14.96 -8.17
CA MET A 44 3.62 15.51 -7.93
C MET A 44 3.57 16.92 -7.34
N ALA A 45 2.59 17.73 -7.73
CA ALA A 45 2.39 19.04 -7.13
C ALA A 45 1.92 18.93 -5.68
N LEU A 46 1.06 17.95 -5.39
CA LEU A 46 0.67 17.63 -4.03
C LEU A 46 1.86 17.15 -3.17
N PHE A 47 2.74 16.33 -3.76
CA PHE A 47 4.00 15.92 -3.12
C PHE A 47 4.90 17.12 -2.78
N HIS A 48 5.08 18.08 -3.70
CA HIS A 48 5.87 19.28 -3.41
C HIS A 48 5.19 20.22 -2.41
N LEU A 49 3.86 20.34 -2.46
CA LEU A 49 3.09 21.12 -1.48
C LEU A 49 3.26 20.57 -0.07
N ALA A 50 3.34 19.24 0.09
CA ALA A 50 3.56 18.62 1.39
C ALA A 50 4.85 19.10 2.07
N HIS A 51 5.92 19.40 1.31
CA HIS A 51 7.19 19.87 1.84
C HIS A 51 7.16 21.26 2.48
N ILE A 52 6.07 22.02 2.36
CA ILE A 52 5.91 23.26 3.14
C ILE A 52 5.75 22.95 4.64
N TYR A 53 5.20 21.77 4.95
CA TYR A 53 5.01 21.34 6.32
C TYR A 53 6.26 20.64 6.86
N PRO A 54 6.54 20.76 8.17
CA PRO A 54 7.61 20.00 8.81
C PRO A 54 7.40 18.49 8.62
N PRO A 55 8.46 17.68 8.35
CA PRO A 55 8.34 16.24 8.14
C PRO A 55 7.70 15.45 9.30
N THR A 56 7.80 15.99 10.51
CA THR A 56 7.22 15.41 11.73
C THR A 56 5.73 15.70 11.89
N SER A 57 5.18 16.67 11.15
CA SER A 57 3.80 17.11 11.30
C SER A 57 2.78 16.10 10.77
N SER A 58 1.58 16.13 11.35
CA SER A 58 0.47 15.29 10.86
C SER A 58 0.03 15.66 9.46
N GLN A 59 0.06 16.96 9.13
CA GLN A 59 -0.29 17.51 7.82
C GLN A 59 0.67 17.01 6.74
N TYR A 60 1.98 16.97 7.01
CA TYR A 60 2.96 16.39 6.10
C TYR A 60 2.62 14.94 5.77
N LYS A 61 2.40 14.11 6.80
CA LYS A 61 2.08 12.69 6.63
C LYS A 61 0.77 12.47 5.88
N GLN A 62 -0.26 13.27 6.16
CA GLN A 62 -1.56 13.19 5.49
C GLN A 62 -1.44 13.57 4.02
N THR A 63 -0.76 14.69 3.72
CA THR A 63 -0.57 15.18 2.35
C THR A 63 0.29 14.22 1.53
N MET A 64 1.37 13.68 2.12
CA MET A 64 2.20 12.65 1.49
C MET A 64 1.41 11.37 1.19
N ARG A 65 0.56 10.93 2.13
CA ARG A 65 -0.32 9.79 1.90
C ARG A 65 -1.30 10.04 0.75
N GLN A 66 -1.87 11.23 0.67
CA GLN A 66 -2.77 11.60 -0.43
C GLN A 66 -2.03 11.59 -1.77
N ALA A 67 -0.84 12.19 -1.85
CA ALA A 67 -0.01 12.15 -3.05
C ALA A 67 0.38 10.71 -3.46
N ALA A 68 0.72 9.86 -2.48
CA ALA A 68 1.03 8.45 -2.72
C ALA A 68 -0.19 7.68 -3.25
N ASN A 69 -1.38 7.90 -2.66
CA ASN A 69 -2.61 7.25 -3.11
C ASN A 69 -3.05 7.69 -4.51
N LEU A 70 -2.69 8.91 -4.93
CA LEU A 70 -2.92 9.41 -6.29
C LEU A 70 -1.86 8.95 -7.30
N GLY A 71 -0.88 8.12 -6.90
CA GLY A 71 0.09 7.54 -7.83
C GLY A 71 1.48 8.19 -7.86
N CYS A 72 1.78 9.15 -6.97
CA CYS A 72 3.13 9.73 -6.91
C CYS A 72 4.13 8.72 -6.32
N THR A 73 5.03 8.18 -7.16
CA THR A 73 6.08 7.23 -6.75
C THR A 73 7.03 7.82 -5.71
N ASN A 74 7.39 9.10 -5.84
CA ASN A 74 8.18 9.82 -4.83
C ASN A 74 7.50 9.84 -3.45
N ALA A 75 6.20 10.11 -3.42
CA ALA A 75 5.44 10.11 -2.18
C ALA A 75 5.32 8.69 -1.60
N MET A 76 5.11 7.68 -2.44
CA MET A 76 5.10 6.28 -2.02
C MET A 76 6.42 5.88 -1.35
N LEU A 77 7.56 6.25 -1.93
CA LEU A 77 8.89 5.95 -1.36
C LEU A 77 9.04 6.56 0.04
N VAL A 78 8.67 7.83 0.20
CA VAL A 78 8.67 8.51 1.50
C VAL A 78 7.75 7.82 2.49
N MET A 79 6.56 7.38 2.06
CA MET A 79 5.64 6.66 2.92
C MET A 79 6.16 5.27 3.31
N VAL A 80 6.84 4.55 2.40
CA VAL A 80 7.55 3.30 2.72
C VAL A 80 8.59 3.53 3.81
N GLN A 81 9.37 4.60 3.72
CA GLN A 81 10.37 4.94 4.73
C GLN A 81 9.72 5.29 6.09
N ILE A 82 8.66 6.10 6.10
CA ILE A 82 7.98 6.51 7.34
C ILE A 82 7.31 5.32 8.03
N LEU A 83 6.60 4.48 7.26
CA LEU A 83 5.80 3.38 7.78
C LEU A 83 6.65 2.12 8.02
N GLY A 84 7.70 1.91 7.22
CA GLY A 84 8.62 0.77 7.33
C GLY A 84 9.53 0.83 8.56
N ASN A 85 9.64 2.00 9.19
CA ASN A 85 10.33 2.21 10.46
C ASN A 85 9.38 2.13 11.68
N SER A 86 8.10 1.85 11.45
CA SER A 86 7.10 1.69 12.51
C SER A 86 7.08 0.26 13.03
N ASN A 87 6.89 0.08 14.34
CA ASN A 87 6.66 -1.23 14.95
C ASN A 87 5.20 -1.70 14.81
N ASP A 88 4.32 -0.88 14.21
CA ASP A 88 2.92 -1.24 14.00
C ASP A 88 2.74 -2.13 12.77
N ALA A 89 2.07 -3.28 12.96
CA ALA A 89 1.80 -4.22 11.87
C ALA A 89 0.87 -3.62 10.79
N GLY A 90 0.00 -2.68 11.16
CA GLY A 90 -0.86 -1.97 10.21
C GLY A 90 -0.06 -1.04 9.29
N ASP A 91 0.89 -0.31 9.84
CA ASP A 91 1.81 0.55 9.10
C ASP A 91 2.73 -0.27 8.18
N LEU A 92 3.29 -1.39 8.65
CA LEU A 92 4.10 -2.29 7.82
C LEU A 92 3.30 -2.83 6.63
N LYS A 93 2.04 -3.23 6.82
CA LYS A 93 1.16 -3.66 5.71
C LYS A 93 0.96 -2.56 4.66
N LYS A 94 0.79 -1.31 5.10
CA LYS A 94 0.67 -0.15 4.20
C LYS A 94 1.99 0.14 3.48
N ALA A 95 3.13 0.02 4.16
CA ALA A 95 4.45 0.14 3.54
C ALA A 95 4.62 -0.89 2.41
N ILE A 96 4.28 -2.17 2.65
CA ILE A 96 4.38 -3.20 1.62
C ILE A 96 3.40 -2.95 0.47
N HIS A 97 2.21 -2.42 0.75
CA HIS A 97 1.27 -2.02 -0.29
C HIS A 97 1.89 -0.96 -1.23
N TYR A 98 2.46 0.11 -0.69
CA TYR A 98 3.15 1.13 -1.49
C TYR A 98 4.37 0.57 -2.22
N LEU A 99 5.15 -0.31 -1.59
CA LEU A 99 6.26 -1.01 -2.25
C LEU A 99 5.78 -1.82 -3.47
N SER A 100 4.65 -2.52 -3.34
CA SER A 100 4.04 -3.23 -4.47
C SER A 100 3.57 -2.29 -5.57
N MET A 101 3.11 -1.07 -5.26
CA MET A 101 2.74 -0.08 -6.26
C MET A 101 3.98 0.47 -6.97
N ILE A 102 5.05 0.79 -6.24
CA ILE A 102 6.35 1.21 -6.79
C ILE A 102 6.89 0.15 -7.77
N ASN A 103 6.87 -1.13 -7.37
CA ASN A 103 7.36 -2.22 -8.22
C ASN A 103 6.57 -2.37 -9.53
N LYS A 104 5.29 -2.01 -9.52
CA LYS A 104 4.41 -2.00 -10.71
C LYS A 104 4.54 -0.75 -11.57
N SER A 105 5.12 0.33 -11.03
CA SER A 105 5.34 1.57 -11.79
C SER A 105 6.42 1.39 -12.87
N GLU A 106 6.60 2.35 -13.77
CA GLU A 106 7.70 2.35 -14.76
C GLU A 106 8.96 3.09 -14.24
N ASP A 107 8.94 3.55 -12.99
CA ASP A 107 10.00 4.36 -12.39
C ASP A 107 11.15 3.49 -11.85
N SER A 108 12.11 3.19 -12.73
CA SER A 108 13.26 2.34 -12.40
C SER A 108 14.14 2.91 -11.28
N PHE A 109 14.26 4.24 -11.21
CA PHE A 109 15.03 4.91 -10.17
C PHE A 109 14.38 4.71 -8.80
N ILE A 110 13.07 4.98 -8.67
CA ILE A 110 12.36 4.81 -7.41
C ILE A 110 12.26 3.35 -7.00
N LYS A 111 12.18 2.40 -7.94
CA LYS A 111 12.30 0.96 -7.63
C LYS A 111 13.63 0.62 -6.97
N GLY A 112 14.73 1.13 -7.51
CA GLY A 112 16.06 0.92 -6.93
C GLY A 112 16.15 1.45 -5.50
N GLN A 113 15.65 2.67 -5.27
CA GLN A 113 15.61 3.28 -3.93
C GLN A 113 14.72 2.50 -2.97
N ALA A 114 13.56 2.03 -3.43
CA ALA A 114 12.66 1.25 -2.59
C ALA A 114 13.26 -0.10 -2.19
N GLN A 115 14.03 -0.74 -3.08
CA GLN A 115 14.76 -1.97 -2.76
C GLN A 115 15.83 -1.72 -1.69
N LEU A 116 16.62 -0.64 -1.83
CA LEU A 116 17.61 -0.26 -0.83
C LEU A 116 16.97 -0.07 0.56
N LEU A 117 15.79 0.57 0.64
CA LEU A 117 15.07 0.71 1.91
C LEU A 117 14.65 -0.64 2.53
N VAL A 118 14.30 -1.64 1.71
CA VAL A 118 14.01 -2.99 2.20
C VAL A 118 15.27 -3.65 2.73
N ASP A 119 16.39 -3.49 2.04
CA ASP A 119 17.67 -4.08 2.43
C ASP A 119 18.22 -3.44 3.72
N GLU A 120 17.99 -2.15 3.93
CA GLU A 120 18.39 -1.40 5.12
C GLU A 120 17.48 -1.60 6.34
N SER A 121 16.23 -2.02 6.15
CA SER A 121 15.25 -2.20 7.24
C SER A 121 14.89 -3.67 7.45
N PRO A 122 15.51 -4.35 8.45
CA PRO A 122 15.24 -5.77 8.72
C PRO A 122 13.78 -6.08 9.05
N GLN A 123 13.06 -5.13 9.65
CA GLN A 123 11.64 -5.28 9.97
C GLN A 123 10.78 -5.29 8.71
N LEU A 124 11.04 -4.34 7.80
CA LEU A 124 10.36 -4.25 6.52
C LEU A 124 10.67 -5.49 5.65
N ALA A 125 11.93 -5.91 5.60
CA ALA A 125 12.35 -7.11 4.87
C ALA A 125 11.60 -8.37 5.34
N LYS A 126 11.51 -8.58 6.66
CA LYS A 126 10.76 -9.71 7.22
C LYS A 126 9.28 -9.64 6.84
N ALA A 127 8.65 -8.48 6.99
CA ALA A 127 7.25 -8.30 6.68
C ALA A 127 6.94 -8.54 5.17
N VAL A 128 7.84 -8.12 4.28
CA VAL A 128 7.74 -8.40 2.83
C VAL A 128 7.85 -9.91 2.55
N GLN A 129 8.79 -10.61 3.19
CA GLN A 129 8.94 -12.06 3.04
C GLN A 129 7.73 -12.83 3.55
N GLU A 130 7.22 -12.47 4.72
CA GLU A 130 6.01 -13.07 5.32
C GLU A 130 4.79 -12.90 4.41
N GLN A 131 4.59 -11.70 3.86
CA GLN A 131 3.47 -11.46 2.95
C GLN A 131 3.58 -12.25 1.64
N THR A 132 4.81 -12.45 1.15
CA THR A 132 5.06 -13.27 -0.03
C THR A 132 4.74 -14.75 0.23
N ARG A 133 5.13 -15.27 1.40
CA ARG A 133 4.79 -16.65 1.84
C ARG A 133 3.29 -16.86 2.03
N VAL A 134 2.58 -15.89 2.59
CA VAL A 134 1.12 -15.98 2.75
C VAL A 134 0.42 -16.05 1.39
N LYS A 135 0.85 -15.23 0.42
CA LYS A 135 0.29 -15.26 -0.95
C LYS A 135 0.58 -16.59 -1.67
N SER A 136 1.76 -17.17 -1.51
CA SER A 136 2.07 -18.48 -2.09
C SER A 136 1.27 -19.61 -1.44
N ASN A 137 1.05 -19.56 -0.13
CA ASN A 137 0.30 -20.59 0.60
C ASN A 137 -1.21 -20.55 0.30
N LEU A 138 -1.78 -19.36 0.05
CA LEU A 138 -3.17 -19.21 -0.38
C LEU A 138 -3.41 -19.81 -1.79
N ASN A 139 -2.41 -19.76 -2.68
CA ASN A 139 -2.51 -20.39 -4.01
C ASN A 139 -2.52 -21.92 -3.96
N TYR A 140 -1.95 -22.54 -2.92
CA TYR A 140 -2.01 -24.00 -2.74
C TYR A 140 -3.28 -24.46 -2.01
N GLY A 141 -3.94 -23.60 -1.24
CA GLY A 141 -5.13 -23.95 -0.44
C GLY A 141 -6.48 -23.90 -1.19
N LEU A 142 -6.56 -23.21 -2.33
CA LEU A 142 -7.80 -23.11 -3.11
C LEU A 142 -8.03 -24.28 -4.08
N ALA A 143 -6.98 -25.06 -4.39
CA ALA A 143 -7.08 -26.19 -5.32
C ALA A 143 -7.48 -27.53 -4.67
N HIS A 144 -7.64 -27.61 -3.34
CA HIS A 144 -7.91 -28.87 -2.63
C HIS A 144 -9.13 -28.86 -1.68
N ARG A 145 -10.12 -27.99 -1.90
CA ARG A 145 -11.47 -28.17 -1.30
C ARG A 145 -12.35 -29.03 -2.22
N PHE A 146 -11.96 -30.29 -2.42
CA PHE A 146 -12.71 -31.27 -3.22
C PHE A 146 -13.54 -32.26 -2.39
N PHE A 147 -13.38 -32.31 -1.06
CA PHE A 147 -14.15 -33.23 -0.23
C PHE A 147 -14.54 -32.59 1.11
N THR A 148 -15.83 -32.31 1.29
CA THR A 148 -16.64 -32.75 2.45
C THR A 148 -18.09 -32.29 2.29
N ALA A 149 -18.89 -33.13 1.61
CA ALA A 149 -20.27 -33.39 2.00
C ALA A 149 -20.38 -34.92 2.16
N ARG A 150 -20.84 -35.36 3.34
CA ARG A 150 -21.00 -36.76 3.74
C ARG A 150 -21.92 -37.50 2.76
N PRO A 151 -21.64 -38.77 2.39
CA PRO A 151 -22.68 -39.62 1.85
C PRO A 151 -23.64 -39.99 3.01
N GLU A 152 -24.88 -39.52 2.94
CA GLU A 152 -25.98 -40.12 3.68
C GLU A 152 -26.19 -41.53 3.11
N LYS A 153 -25.94 -42.54 3.94
CA LYS A 153 -26.39 -43.91 3.65
C LYS A 153 -27.90 -43.93 3.92
N GLU A 154 -28.70 -43.94 2.87
CA GLU A 154 -30.03 -44.54 2.93
C GLU A 154 -29.84 -46.04 3.17
N GLU A 155 -30.03 -46.46 4.42
CA GLU A 155 -30.16 -47.85 4.80
C GLU A 155 -31.45 -48.41 4.19
N SER A 156 -31.28 -49.25 3.17
CA SER A 156 -32.30 -50.15 2.66
C SER A 156 -32.87 -50.99 3.82
N LEU A 157 -34.16 -50.78 4.10
CA LEU A 157 -34.99 -51.67 4.91
C LEU A 157 -35.12 -53.03 4.20
N GLU A 158 -34.30 -54.00 4.59
CA GLU A 158 -34.65 -55.42 4.45
C GLU A 158 -35.22 -55.91 5.79
N LEU A 159 -36.53 -56.11 5.82
CA LEU A 159 -37.24 -56.80 6.89
C LEU A 159 -37.77 -58.11 6.32
N GLY A 160 -37.07 -59.19 6.66
CA GLY A 160 -37.61 -60.49 7.08
C GLY A 160 -38.62 -61.19 6.16
N GLU A 161 -38.12 -62.25 5.52
CA GLU A 161 -38.82 -63.50 5.20
C GLU A 161 -40.04 -63.83 6.07
N THR A 162 -41.18 -64.13 5.44
CA THR A 162 -41.96 -65.31 5.80
C THR A 162 -42.40 -66.05 4.54
N ALA A 163 -41.82 -67.23 4.36
CA ALA A 163 -42.21 -68.22 3.37
C ALA A 163 -43.64 -68.72 3.61
N SER A 164 -44.41 -68.91 2.54
CA SER A 164 -45.64 -69.69 2.58
C SER A 164 -45.85 -70.39 1.24
N VAL A 165 -45.37 -71.63 1.10
CA VAL A 165 -45.88 -72.60 0.12
C VAL A 165 -45.77 -74.03 0.66
N LYS A 166 -46.93 -74.70 0.78
CA LYS A 166 -47.28 -76.14 0.57
C LYS A 166 -48.38 -76.54 1.57
N ALA A 167 -49.36 -77.41 1.30
CA ALA A 167 -49.96 -78.01 0.12
C ALA A 167 -51.20 -78.80 0.64
N ASP A 168 -52.21 -78.96 -0.21
CA ASP A 168 -53.21 -80.05 -0.33
C ASP A 168 -53.92 -80.64 0.91
N PHE A 169 -55.27 -80.51 0.92
CA PHE A 169 -56.25 -81.62 0.98
C PHE A 169 -57.59 -81.19 0.37
#